data_AF-A0A2G9MFC4-F1
#
_entry.id   AF-A0A2G9MFC4-F1
#
_cell.length_a   1.000
_cell.length_b   1.000
_cell.length_c   1.000
_cell.angle_alpha   90.00
_cell.angle_beta   90.00
_cell.angle_gamma   90.00
#
_symmetry.space_group_name_H-M   'P 1'
#
loop_
_entity.id
_entity.type
_entity.pdbx_description
1 polymer ?
#
loop_
_entity_poly.entity_id
_entity_poly.type
_entity_poly.pdbx_seq_one_letter_code
_entity_poly.pdbx_strand_id
1 'polypeptide(L)' 'MVITKMPRKTRNKTIFGVIGVLLTLFGITGTIPILLAREYILALPATAVSVIVGVILMAWAFTD' A
#
# COMPACT_ATOMS: atom_id res chain seq x y z
N MET A 1 4.02 -4.98 33.50
CA MET A 1 3.83 -4.88 32.04
C MET A 1 3.92 -3.40 31.67
N VAL A 2 5.10 -2.93 31.26
CA VAL A 2 5.30 -1.50 30.91
C VAL A 2 4.82 -1.32 29.47
N ILE A 3 3.62 -0.78 29.31
CA ILE A 3 3.14 -0.36 27.99
C ILE A 3 3.89 0.93 27.64
N THR A 4 5.04 0.80 27.00
CA THR A 4 5.78 1.93 26.45
C THR A 4 4.94 2.56 25.35
N LYS A 5 4.29 3.69 25.65
CA LYS A 5 3.55 4.47 24.64
C LYS A 5 4.57 4.96 23.60
N MET A 6 4.50 4.40 22.40
CA MET A 6 5.30 4.89 21.27
C MET A 6 5.05 6.40 21.05
N PRO A 7 6.08 7.19 20.69
CA PRO A 7 5.92 8.59 20.34
C PRO A 7 4.87 8.75 19.23
N ARG A 8 3.97 9.74 19.33
CA ARG A 8 2.89 9.97 18.34
C ARG A 8 3.41 10.06 16.89
N LYS A 9 4.62 10.59 16.70
CA LYS A 9 5.28 10.72 15.38
C LYS A 9 5.57 9.35 14.75
N THR A 10 6.13 8.42 15.53
CA THR A 10 6.43 7.04 15.09
C THR A 10 5.15 6.25 14.81
N ARG A 11 4.12 6.42 15.65
CA ARG A 11 2.82 5.76 15.46
C ARG A 11 2.14 6.17 14.16
N ASN A 12 2.19 7.46 13.80
CA ASN A 12 1.61 7.92 12.54
C ASN A 12 2.37 7.39 11.32
N LYS A 13 3.71 7.38 11.34
CA LYS A 13 4.54 6.78 10.28
C LYS A 13 4.19 5.29 10.06
N THR A 14 4.06 4.51 11.13
CA THR A 14 3.66 3.10 11.02
C THR A 14 2.27 2.91 10.42
N ILE A 15 1.30 3.76 10.79
CA ILE A 15 -0.06 3.71 10.22
C ILE A 15 -0.02 3.99 8.70
N PHE A 16 0.73 5.00 8.26
CA PHE A 16 0.91 5.27 6.83
C PHE A 16 1.60 4.12 6.09
N GLY A 17 2.60 3.48 6.71
CA GLY A 17 3.25 2.30 6.15
C GLY A 17 2.28 1.12 5.98
N VAL A 18 1.43 0.85 6.98
CA VAL A 18 0.40 -0.21 6.91
C VAL A 18 -0.66 0.10 5.84
N ILE A 19 -1.08 1.37 5.72
CA ILE A 19 -2.00 1.81 4.66
C ILE A 19 -1.38 1.58 3.27
N GLY A 20 -0.09 1.89 3.10
CA GLY A 20 0.64 1.63 1.85
C GLY A 20 0.68 0.14 1.49
N VAL A 21 0.95 -0.74 2.46
CA VAL A 21 0.91 -2.21 2.28
C VAL A 21 -0.47 -2.68 1.84
N LEU A 22 -1.53 -2.23 2.52
CA LEU A 22 -2.91 -2.61 2.20
C LEU A 22 -3.33 -2.15 0.80
N LEU A 23 -2.94 -0.93 0.39
CA LEU A 23 -3.17 -0.42 -0.96
C LEU A 23 -2.49 -1.28 -2.02
N THR A 24 -1.24 -1.68 -1.77
CA THR A 24 -0.46 -2.51 -2.69
C THR A 24 -1.07 -3.91 -2.83
N LEU A 25 -1.45 -4.52 -1.70
CA LEU A 25 -2.15 -5.81 -1.66
C LEU A 25 -3.50 -5.74 -2.37
N PHE A 26 -4.26 -4.67 -2.17
CA PHE A 26 -5.54 -4.48 -2.83
C PHE A 26 -5.38 -4.32 -4.35
N GLY A 27 -4.39 -3.54 -4.79
CA GLY A 27 -4.06 -3.39 -6.21
C GLY A 27 -3.71 -4.71 -6.87
N ILE A 28 -2.87 -5.53 -6.23
CA ILE A 28 -2.48 -6.86 -6.74
C ILE A 28 -3.67 -7.83 -6.70
N THR A 29 -4.40 -7.89 -5.59
CA THR A 29 -5.50 -8.86 -5.42
C THR A 29 -6.69 -8.54 -6.31
N GLY A 30 -7.03 -7.25 -6.47
CA GLY A 30 -8.11 -6.80 -7.35
C GLY A 30 -7.80 -7.00 -8.83
N THR A 31 -6.52 -7.11 -9.20
CA THR A 31 -6.12 -7.28 -10.60
C THR A 31 -6.03 -8.73 -11.02
N ILE A 32 -5.83 -9.69 -10.11
CA ILE A 32 -5.92 -11.13 -10.41
C ILE A 32 -7.23 -11.52 -11.16
N PRO A 33 -8.44 -11.18 -10.67
CA PRO A 33 -9.67 -11.53 -11.39
C PRO A 33 -9.87 -10.73 -12.68
N ILE A 34 -9.34 -9.50 -12.75
CA ILE A 34 -9.47 -8.65 -13.96
C ILE A 34 -8.48 -9.10 -15.05
N LEU A 35 -7.31 -9.63 -14.67
CA LEU A 35 -6.36 -10.27 -15.60
C LEU A 35 -6.93 -11.56 -16.20
N LEU A 36 -7.83 -12.26 -15.49
CA LEU A 36 -8.59 -13.38 -16.03
C LEU A 36 -9.70 -12.94 -17.00
N ALA A 37 -10.21 -11.71 -16.85
CA ALA A 37 -11.14 -11.11 -17.80
C ALA A 37 -10.37 -10.45 -18.96
N ARG A 38 -10.96 -10.37 -20.16
CA ARG A 38 -10.34 -9.73 -21.34
C ARG A 38 -10.10 -8.21 -21.19
N GLU A 39 -10.32 -7.63 -20.00
CA GLU A 39 -10.11 -6.21 -19.67
C GLU A 39 -8.69 -5.90 -19.15
N TYR A 40 -7.75 -6.82 -19.35
CA TYR A 40 -6.32 -6.71 -19.07
C TYR A 40 -5.70 -5.34 -19.39
N ILE A 41 -6.06 -4.73 -20.52
CA ILE A 41 -5.47 -3.48 -21.02
C ILE A 41 -5.73 -2.30 -20.07
N LEU A 42 -6.89 -2.27 -19.39
CA LEU A 42 -7.25 -1.21 -18.44
C LEU A 42 -6.83 -1.57 -17.01
N ALA A 43 -6.81 -2.86 -16.69
CA ALA A 43 -6.41 -3.37 -15.37
C ALA A 43 -4.93 -3.12 -15.07
N LEU A 44 -4.06 -3.34 -16.05
CA LEU A 44 -2.62 -3.19 -15.91
C LEU A 44 -2.20 -1.77 -15.45
N PRO A 45 -2.60 -0.67 -16.15
CA PRO A 45 -2.28 0.68 -15.70
C PRO A 45 -2.81 0.98 -14.30
N ALA A 46 -4.02 0.54 -13.98
CA ALA A 46 -4.62 0.74 -12.66
C ALA A 46 -3.81 0.01 -11.55
N THR A 47 -3.35 -1.21 -11.84
CA THR A 47 -2.44 -1.96 -10.96
C THR A 47 -1.15 -1.21 -10.74
N ALA A 48 -0.52 -0.76 -11.83
CA ALA A 48 0.75 -0.07 -11.79
C ALA A 48 0.66 1.23 -10.96
N VAL A 49 -0.39 2.03 -11.16
CA VAL A 49 -0.62 3.24 -10.37
C VAL A 49 -0.83 2.91 -8.90
N SER A 50 -1.64 1.89 -8.58
CA SER A 50 -1.89 1.47 -7.19
C SER A 50 -0.61 1.02 -6.49
N VAL A 51 0.23 0.23 -7.16
CA VAL A 51 1.52 -0.24 -6.63
C VAL A 51 2.51 0.92 -6.46
N ILE A 52 2.65 1.79 -7.45
CA ILE A 52 3.54 2.96 -7.38
C ILE A 52 3.15 3.86 -6.20
N VAL A 53 1.86 4.17 -6.06
CA VAL A 53 1.36 4.99 -4.94
C VAL A 53 1.60 4.28 -3.60
N GLY A 54 1.36 2.98 -3.51
CA GLY A 54 1.63 2.18 -2.31
C GLY A 54 3.11 2.20 -1.90
N VAL A 55 4.02 2.04 -2.88
CA VAL A 55 5.47 2.09 -2.67
C VAL A 55 5.94 3.48 -2.25
N ILE A 56 5.44 4.55 -2.88
CA ILE A 56 5.75 5.93 -2.49
C ILE A 56 5.30 6.20 -1.05
N LEU A 57 4.08 5.77 -0.69
CA LEU A 57 3.57 5.92 0.68
C LEU A 57 4.42 5.14 1.69
N MET A 58 4.84 3.91 1.37
CA MET A 58 5.78 3.17 2.21
C MET A 58 7.13 3.89 2.31
N ALA A 59 7.72 4.30 1.20
CA ALA A 59 8.99 5.00 1.18
C ALA A 59 8.94 6.30 1.99
N TRP A 60 7.84 7.05 1.91
CA TRP A 60 7.64 8.29 2.66
C TRP A 60 7.39 8.02 4.16
N ALA A 61 6.68 6.94 4.48
CA ALA A 61 6.44 6.52 5.86
C ALA A 61 7.71 5.99 6.55
N PHE A 62 8.60 5.33 5.81
CA PHE A 62 9.83 4.71 6.34
C PHE A 62 11.10 5.53 6.08
N THR A 63 11.03 6.62 5.32
CA THR A 63 12.11 7.62 5.26
C THR A 63 12.15 8.38 6.58
N ASP A 64 13.32 8.40 7.22
CA ASP A 64 13.54 9.02 8.54
C ASP A 64 13.48 10.55 8.51
#